data_AF-A0A8T3V7K2-F1
#
_entry.id   AF-A0A8T3V7K2-F1
#
_cell.length_a   1.000
_cell.length_b   1.000
_cell.length_c   1.000
_cell.angle_alpha   90.00
_cell.angle_beta   90.00
_cell.angle_gamma   90.00
#
_symmetry.space_group_name_H-M   'P 1'
#
loop_
_entity.id
_entity.type
_entity.pdbx_description
1 polymer ?
#
loop_
_entity_poly.entity_id
_entity_poly.type
_entity_poly.pdbx_seq_one_letter_code
_entity_poly.pdbx_strand_id
1 'polypeptide(L)'
;MFMKKFLSVALKFQWKTILIIFALIILQTFFQMEIIDLFGVALSGVKEQNADLLFKSGLYMLMYTVISMIALYAVSFLTTRVASKAAYTVREKIFHILMNLPDEEIAKFKISGLITRSTRGMSSEQGFIVMILEQLMLIPVTFIAILYEIALIDGTYAIFFLSFVSILSLIVILRMKQIVEIFFRAKKTYGKLNLLFLSKITDIANRIPFKKQEYESEFEKACENSYDKNVIYIKSQYYLGPILMWGLYVIVLITLAMVNSGYTIGFETDSVIDSFIILVYVAYFITTLTNIPALIDRWPRAYATSVRLEEVLTLEDKTIESKNTDDHPKRIEIVEEDITQEDRGIWAERKAISQKFTEILKEDKTKVRISLILLTVSTLCMVYAPKVAGKTVDLLASNWNSTNDPAIYINLALLLVLYSVGYLFKLPPKRIMGVTGEKVAYNLRMKLFDKLDAVGSGFIQENSKGLVLSRLNNDVMNIREFVSSKFTEIYAQILFIVFV
;
A
#
# COMPACT_ATOMS: atom_id res chain seq x y z
N MET A 1 -21.13 -1.21 4.08
CA MET A 1 -22.24 -2.16 3.86
C MET A 1 -22.00 -3.00 2.60
N PHE A 2 -21.70 -2.40 1.44
CA PHE A 2 -21.44 -3.14 0.19
C PHE A 2 -20.14 -3.95 0.13
N MET A 3 -19.01 -3.47 0.67
CA MET A 3 -17.76 -4.27 0.71
C MET A 3 -17.95 -5.63 1.41
N LYS A 4 -18.87 -5.71 2.40
CA LYS A 4 -19.30 -6.97 3.02
C LYS A 4 -20.17 -7.81 2.09
N LYS A 5 -21.09 -7.20 1.33
CA LYS A 5 -21.96 -7.88 0.35
C LYS A 5 -21.12 -8.42 -0.83
N PHE A 6 -20.20 -7.63 -1.37
CA PHE A 6 -19.24 -8.01 -2.39
C PHE A 6 -18.32 -9.14 -1.91
N LEU A 7 -17.64 -8.99 -0.76
CA LEU A 7 -16.83 -10.08 -0.19
C LEU A 7 -17.70 -11.32 0.06
N SER A 8 -18.93 -11.18 0.55
CA SER A 8 -19.80 -12.33 0.79
C SER A 8 -20.21 -13.03 -0.49
N VAL A 9 -20.51 -12.31 -1.57
CA VAL A 9 -20.90 -12.94 -2.86
C VAL A 9 -19.69 -13.55 -3.56
N ALA A 10 -18.55 -12.86 -3.52
CA ALA A 10 -17.29 -13.28 -4.13
C ALA A 10 -16.62 -14.47 -3.40
N LEU A 11 -16.69 -14.53 -2.07
CA LEU A 11 -15.95 -15.50 -1.25
C LEU A 11 -16.80 -16.67 -0.74
N LYS A 12 -18.14 -16.57 -0.72
CA LYS A 12 -19.02 -17.64 -0.22
C LYS A 12 -18.88 -18.94 -1.00
N PHE A 13 -18.48 -18.87 -2.28
CA PHE A 13 -18.21 -20.04 -3.12
C PHE A 13 -16.78 -20.61 -2.98
N GLN A 14 -15.90 -19.97 -2.20
CA GLN A 14 -14.46 -20.33 -2.11
C GLN A 14 -14.00 -20.57 -0.67
N TRP A 15 -14.91 -20.80 0.28
CA TRP A 15 -14.58 -20.97 1.70
C TRP A 15 -13.58 -22.11 1.96
N LYS A 16 -13.65 -23.22 1.22
CA LYS A 16 -12.67 -24.32 1.31
C LYS A 16 -11.25 -23.85 0.96
N THR A 17 -11.12 -23.08 -0.13
CA THR A 17 -9.83 -22.50 -0.54
C THR A 17 -9.31 -21.51 0.50
N ILE A 18 -10.19 -20.73 1.13
CA ILE A 18 -9.82 -19.79 2.19
C ILE A 18 -9.31 -20.52 3.43
N LEU A 19 -9.91 -21.66 3.80
CA LEU A 19 -9.39 -22.50 4.88
C LEU A 19 -8.01 -23.09 4.56
N ILE A 20 -7.78 -23.51 3.30
CA ILE A 20 -6.45 -23.96 2.85
C ILE A 20 -5.44 -22.82 2.92
N ILE A 21 -5.81 -21.62 2.47
CA ILE A 21 -4.97 -20.41 2.59
C ILE A 21 -4.62 -20.16 4.06
N PHE A 22 -5.60 -20.22 4.96
CA PHE A 22 -5.37 -20.01 6.39
C PHE A 22 -4.44 -21.07 7.00
N ALA A 23 -4.62 -22.35 6.65
CA ALA A 23 -3.73 -23.42 7.08
C ALA A 23 -2.30 -23.23 6.55
N LEU A 24 -2.13 -22.80 5.30
CA LEU A 24 -0.82 -22.49 4.73
C LEU A 24 -0.18 -21.25 5.38
N ILE A 25 -0.98 -20.25 5.79
CA ILE A 25 -0.50 -19.10 6.56
C ILE A 25 0.01 -19.54 7.93
N ILE A 26 -0.67 -20.47 8.61
CA ILE A 26 -0.18 -21.06 9.86
C ILE A 26 1.12 -21.82 9.60
N LEU A 27 1.17 -22.65 8.55
CA LEU A 27 2.35 -23.44 8.20
C LEU A 27 3.58 -22.57 7.90
N GLN A 28 3.45 -21.54 7.04
CA GLN A 28 4.57 -20.63 6.76
C GLN A 28 5.01 -19.88 8.02
N THR A 29 4.05 -19.49 8.88
CA THR A 29 4.36 -18.75 10.11
C THR A 29 5.11 -19.64 11.08
N PHE A 30 4.69 -20.90 11.22
CA PHE A 30 5.36 -21.89 12.04
C PHE A 30 6.82 -22.06 11.64
N PHE A 31 7.11 -22.32 10.35
CA PHE A 31 8.49 -22.43 9.88
C PHE A 31 9.28 -21.12 10.02
N GLN A 32 8.61 -19.96 9.98
CA GLN A 32 9.26 -18.69 10.26
C GLN A 32 9.67 -18.54 11.73
N MET A 33 8.88 -19.06 12.68
CA MET A 33 9.25 -19.08 14.11
C MET A 33 10.42 -20.04 14.35
N GLU A 34 10.37 -21.24 13.76
CA GLU A 34 11.47 -22.22 13.85
C GLU A 34 12.81 -21.67 13.33
N ILE A 35 12.80 -20.80 12.30
CA ILE A 35 14.01 -20.10 11.83
C ILE A 35 14.56 -19.16 12.93
N ILE A 36 13.68 -18.49 13.66
CA ILE A 36 14.06 -17.59 14.77
C ILE A 36 14.61 -18.40 15.95
N ASP A 37 14.02 -19.54 16.30
CA ASP A 37 14.54 -20.42 17.37
C ASP A 37 15.89 -21.03 17.00
N LEU A 38 16.03 -21.52 15.76
CA LEU A 38 17.32 -21.98 15.24
C LEU A 38 18.38 -20.88 15.28
N PHE A 39 17.98 -19.60 15.18
CA PHE A 39 18.92 -18.48 15.32
C PHE A 39 19.47 -18.41 16.74
N GLY A 40 18.63 -18.66 17.75
CA GLY A 40 19.05 -18.86 19.13
C GLY A 40 20.04 -20.03 19.30
N VAL A 41 19.74 -21.17 18.68
CA VAL A 41 20.63 -22.35 18.69
C VAL A 41 21.96 -22.05 18.00
N ALA A 42 21.94 -21.32 16.87
CA ALA A 42 23.14 -20.89 16.17
C ALA A 42 24.01 -19.98 17.04
N LEU A 43 23.41 -19.01 17.76
CA LEU A 43 24.11 -18.16 18.72
C LEU A 43 24.74 -18.99 19.87
N SER A 44 24.03 -20.02 20.34
CA SER A 44 24.55 -20.95 21.34
C SER A 44 25.74 -21.76 20.81
N GLY A 45 25.68 -22.21 19.55
CA GLY A 45 26.81 -22.85 18.87
C GLY A 45 28.03 -21.93 18.74
N VAL A 46 27.82 -20.63 18.54
CA VAL A 46 28.91 -19.64 18.57
C VAL A 46 29.47 -19.48 19.98
N LYS A 47 28.61 -19.35 21.02
CA LYS A 47 29.00 -19.30 22.44
C LYS A 47 29.90 -20.47 22.84
N GLU A 48 29.50 -21.67 22.44
CA GLU A 48 30.19 -22.93 22.77
C GLU A 48 31.38 -23.24 21.85
N GLN A 49 31.65 -22.39 20.85
CA GLN A 49 32.64 -22.65 19.78
C GLN A 49 32.39 -23.99 19.05
N ASN A 50 31.14 -24.42 18.96
CA ASN A 50 30.71 -25.66 18.35
C ASN A 50 30.31 -25.44 16.88
N ALA A 51 31.29 -25.61 15.99
CA ALA A 51 31.10 -25.43 14.54
C ALA A 51 30.08 -26.40 13.93
N ASP A 52 29.96 -27.63 14.45
CA ASP A 52 29.00 -28.62 13.95
C ASP A 52 27.56 -28.22 14.28
N LEU A 53 27.31 -27.73 15.51
CA LEU A 53 26.00 -27.20 15.91
C LEU A 53 25.62 -25.96 15.09
N LEU A 54 26.58 -25.05 14.86
CA LEU A 54 26.38 -23.87 14.03
C LEU A 54 26.04 -24.24 12.58
N PHE A 55 26.76 -25.21 12.01
CA PHE A 55 26.53 -25.63 10.62
C PHE A 55 25.19 -26.36 10.47
N LYS A 56 24.85 -27.26 11.41
CA LYS A 56 23.56 -27.97 11.41
C LYS A 56 22.37 -27.02 11.58
N SER A 57 22.46 -26.06 12.50
CA SER A 57 21.40 -25.05 12.67
C SER A 57 21.22 -24.20 11.41
N GLY A 58 22.31 -23.74 10.78
CA GLY A 58 22.25 -23.06 9.49
C GLY A 58 21.62 -23.89 8.37
N LEU A 59 21.92 -25.19 8.30
CA LEU A 59 21.33 -26.10 7.30
C LEU A 59 19.81 -26.26 7.53
N TYR A 60 19.39 -26.42 8.78
CA TYR A 60 17.96 -26.51 9.12
C TYR A 60 17.22 -25.18 8.85
N MET A 61 17.86 -24.02 9.10
CA MET A 61 17.28 -22.72 8.72
C MET A 61 17.03 -22.63 7.22
N LEU A 62 17.98 -23.07 6.38
CA LEU A 62 17.81 -23.08 4.93
C LEU A 62 16.66 -24.01 4.51
N MET A 63 16.57 -25.19 5.10
CA MET A 63 15.48 -26.12 4.84
C MET A 63 14.11 -25.51 5.20
N TYR A 64 13.97 -24.94 6.40
CA TYR A 64 12.73 -24.28 6.82
C TYR A 64 12.43 -23.03 6.00
N THR A 65 13.44 -22.30 5.54
CA THR A 65 13.27 -21.16 4.63
C THR A 65 12.66 -21.60 3.31
N VAL A 66 13.15 -22.71 2.72
CA VAL A 66 12.59 -23.26 1.48
C VAL A 66 11.14 -23.71 1.67
N ILE A 67 10.83 -24.40 2.77
CA ILE A 67 9.45 -24.85 3.05
C ILE A 67 8.52 -23.65 3.28
N SER A 68 8.95 -22.65 4.07
CA SER A 68 8.22 -21.40 4.28
C SER A 68 7.98 -20.66 2.96
N MET A 69 8.98 -20.60 2.07
CA MET A 69 8.85 -19.97 0.76
C MET A 69 7.83 -20.69 -0.15
N ILE A 70 7.81 -22.02 -0.14
CA ILE A 70 6.83 -22.81 -0.90
C ILE A 70 5.42 -22.55 -0.36
N ALA A 71 5.25 -22.51 0.97
CA ALA A 71 3.97 -22.19 1.60
C ALA A 71 3.52 -20.76 1.27
N LEU A 72 4.42 -19.78 1.33
CA LEU A 72 4.17 -18.39 0.95
C LEU A 72 3.74 -18.25 -0.52
N TYR A 73 4.45 -18.94 -1.43
CA TYR A 73 4.09 -18.96 -2.84
C TYR A 73 2.70 -19.59 -3.05
N ALA A 74 2.39 -20.70 -2.37
CA ALA A 74 1.09 -21.34 -2.44
C ALA A 74 -0.03 -20.44 -1.92
N VAL A 75 0.19 -19.71 -0.80
CA VAL A 75 -0.72 -18.67 -0.31
C VAL A 75 -0.95 -17.62 -1.40
N SER A 76 0.11 -17.03 -1.94
CA SER A 76 0.01 -15.96 -2.95
C SER A 76 -0.71 -16.42 -4.23
N PHE A 77 -0.43 -17.65 -4.68
CA PHE A 77 -1.10 -18.25 -5.84
C PHE A 77 -2.60 -18.47 -5.58
N LEU A 78 -2.96 -19.05 -4.43
CA LEU A 78 -4.35 -19.33 -4.09
C LEU A 78 -5.15 -18.05 -3.81
N THR A 79 -4.59 -17.06 -3.12
CA THR A 79 -5.26 -15.77 -2.87
C THR A 79 -5.50 -15.03 -4.19
N THR A 80 -4.51 -15.02 -5.09
CA THR A 80 -4.64 -14.45 -6.45
C THR A 80 -5.70 -15.18 -7.27
N ARG A 81 -5.77 -16.52 -7.17
CA ARG A 81 -6.80 -17.32 -7.84
C ARG A 81 -8.19 -17.02 -7.30
N VAL A 82 -8.35 -16.89 -5.98
CA VAL A 82 -9.64 -16.52 -5.35
C VAL A 82 -10.06 -15.12 -5.79
N ALA A 83 -9.15 -14.14 -5.77
CA ALA A 83 -9.42 -12.78 -6.24
C ALA A 83 -9.78 -12.75 -7.74
N SER A 84 -9.08 -13.53 -8.56
CA SER A 84 -9.34 -13.63 -10.01
C SER A 84 -10.70 -14.26 -10.31
N LYS A 85 -11.09 -15.30 -9.56
CA LYS A 85 -12.40 -15.94 -9.71
C LYS A 85 -13.53 -15.01 -9.25
N ALA A 86 -13.34 -14.29 -8.14
CA ALA A 86 -14.28 -13.26 -7.70
C ALA A 86 -14.51 -12.22 -8.79
N ALA A 87 -13.43 -11.74 -9.41
CA ALA A 87 -13.49 -10.80 -10.52
C ALA A 87 -14.19 -11.37 -11.76
N TYR A 88 -13.92 -12.63 -12.11
CA TYR A 88 -14.62 -13.31 -13.19
C TYR A 88 -16.14 -13.31 -12.95
N THR A 89 -16.58 -13.78 -11.78
CA THR A 89 -18.01 -13.86 -11.44
C THR A 89 -18.70 -12.50 -11.50
N VAL A 90 -18.02 -11.45 -11.04
CA VAL A 90 -18.59 -10.10 -11.06
C VAL A 90 -18.66 -9.55 -12.49
N ARG A 91 -17.63 -9.77 -13.32
CA ARG A 91 -17.65 -9.38 -14.74
C ARG A 91 -18.74 -10.10 -15.52
N GLU A 92 -18.89 -11.40 -15.29
CA GLU A 92 -19.95 -12.22 -15.88
C GLU A 92 -21.34 -11.69 -15.52
N LYS A 93 -21.59 -11.41 -14.22
CA LYS A 93 -22.86 -10.79 -13.79
C LYS A 93 -23.11 -9.43 -14.41
N ILE A 94 -22.11 -8.56 -14.44
CA ILE A 94 -22.23 -7.24 -15.05
C ILE A 94 -22.55 -7.36 -16.55
N PHE A 95 -21.87 -8.27 -17.25
CA PHE A 95 -22.12 -8.53 -18.66
C PHE A 95 -23.56 -8.99 -18.90
N HIS A 96 -24.07 -9.93 -18.08
CA HIS A 96 -25.45 -10.37 -18.15
C HIS A 96 -26.46 -9.26 -17.84
N ILE A 97 -26.20 -8.40 -16.86
CA ILE A 97 -27.07 -7.25 -16.57
C ILE A 97 -27.10 -6.32 -17.78
N LEU A 98 -25.93 -5.95 -18.32
CA LEU A 98 -25.83 -5.03 -19.44
C LEU A 98 -26.52 -5.56 -20.72
N MET A 99 -26.45 -6.87 -20.97
CA MET A 99 -27.09 -7.49 -22.14
C MET A 99 -28.61 -7.59 -22.04
N ASN A 100 -29.19 -7.47 -20.84
CA ASN A 100 -30.63 -7.59 -20.61
C ASN A 100 -31.28 -6.26 -20.17
N LEU A 101 -30.57 -5.14 -20.26
CA LEU A 101 -31.12 -3.83 -19.93
C LEU A 101 -31.95 -3.28 -21.09
N PRO A 102 -33.09 -2.60 -20.81
CA PRO A 102 -33.83 -1.87 -21.83
C PRO A 102 -32.97 -0.79 -22.50
N ASP A 103 -33.18 -0.55 -23.80
CA ASP A 103 -32.44 0.44 -24.59
C ASP A 103 -32.46 1.85 -23.97
N GLU A 104 -33.53 2.21 -23.27
CA GLU A 104 -33.65 3.49 -22.56
C GLU A 104 -32.68 3.61 -21.37
N GLU A 105 -32.45 2.52 -20.63
CA GLU A 105 -31.48 2.48 -19.53
C GLU A 105 -30.05 2.42 -20.09
N ILE A 106 -29.85 1.69 -21.19
CA ILE A 106 -28.59 1.66 -21.95
C ILE A 106 -28.18 3.08 -22.39
N ALA A 107 -29.12 3.86 -22.94
CA ALA A 107 -28.90 5.23 -23.38
C ALA A 107 -28.60 6.19 -22.22
N LYS A 108 -29.26 6.01 -21.06
CA LYS A 108 -29.01 6.81 -19.84
C LYS A 108 -27.62 6.57 -19.24
N PHE A 109 -27.11 5.34 -19.28
CA PHE A 109 -25.89 4.97 -18.57
C PHE A 109 -24.58 5.19 -19.35
N LYS A 110 -24.60 5.50 -20.66
CA LYS A 110 -23.38 5.63 -21.51
C LYS A 110 -22.44 4.43 -21.35
N ILE A 111 -22.88 3.26 -21.85
CA ILE A 111 -22.26 1.93 -21.68
C ILE A 111 -20.73 1.88 -21.91
N SER A 112 -20.18 2.61 -22.88
CA SER A 112 -18.72 2.66 -23.11
C SER A 112 -17.95 3.06 -21.84
N GLY A 113 -18.52 3.97 -21.05
CA GLY A 113 -18.03 4.33 -19.73
C GLY A 113 -18.18 3.20 -18.72
N LEU A 114 -19.30 2.47 -18.70
CA LEU A 114 -19.51 1.33 -17.79
C LEU A 114 -18.56 0.17 -18.07
N ILE A 115 -18.37 -0.20 -19.35
CA ILE A 115 -17.48 -1.30 -19.74
C ILE A 115 -16.05 -0.98 -19.32
N THR A 116 -15.57 0.23 -19.66
CA THR A 116 -14.22 0.68 -19.28
C THR A 116 -14.04 0.81 -17.76
N ARG A 117 -15.09 1.24 -17.04
CA ARG A 117 -15.08 1.32 -15.57
C ARG A 117 -15.10 -0.05 -14.90
N SER A 118 -15.82 -1.03 -15.48
CA SER A 118 -15.95 -2.39 -14.96
C SER A 118 -14.68 -3.21 -15.19
N THR A 119 -13.96 -2.98 -16.30
CA THR A 119 -12.71 -3.69 -16.60
C THR A 119 -11.51 -3.13 -15.83
N ARG A 120 -11.30 -1.81 -15.82
CA ARG A 120 -10.17 -1.17 -15.09
C ARG A 120 -10.31 -1.19 -13.57
N GLY A 121 -11.53 -1.05 -13.03
CA GLY A 121 -11.75 -1.07 -11.58
C GLY A 121 -11.41 -2.41 -10.95
N MET A 122 -11.65 -3.50 -11.69
CA MET A 122 -11.55 -4.85 -11.17
C MET A 122 -10.17 -5.22 -10.64
N SER A 123 -9.08 -4.75 -11.27
CA SER A 123 -7.73 -5.07 -10.81
C SER A 123 -7.41 -4.46 -9.43
N SER A 124 -7.95 -3.28 -9.12
CA SER A 124 -7.80 -2.66 -7.79
C SER A 124 -8.54 -3.44 -6.71
N GLU A 125 -9.71 -3.98 -7.06
CA GLU A 125 -10.52 -4.79 -6.15
C GLU A 125 -9.91 -6.18 -5.94
N GLN A 126 -9.40 -6.80 -7.00
CA GLN A 126 -8.60 -8.04 -6.92
C GLN A 126 -7.41 -7.87 -5.97
N GLY A 127 -6.60 -6.82 -6.17
CA GLY A 127 -5.45 -6.56 -5.31
C GLY A 127 -5.85 -6.31 -3.85
N PHE A 128 -7.03 -5.75 -3.61
CA PHE A 128 -7.56 -5.57 -2.26
C PHE A 128 -8.01 -6.88 -1.62
N ILE A 129 -8.65 -7.78 -2.37
CA ILE A 129 -8.98 -9.14 -1.89
C ILE A 129 -7.69 -9.89 -1.53
N VAL A 130 -6.70 -9.92 -2.43
CA VAL A 130 -5.40 -10.58 -2.18
C VAL A 130 -4.79 -10.06 -0.90
N MET A 131 -4.73 -8.74 -0.74
CA MET A 131 -4.14 -8.13 0.45
C MET A 131 -4.90 -8.44 1.75
N ILE A 132 -6.24 -8.53 1.74
CA ILE A 132 -6.99 -8.97 2.92
C ILE A 132 -6.68 -10.44 3.25
N LEU A 133 -6.77 -11.32 2.25
CA LEU A 133 -6.59 -12.76 2.48
C LEU A 133 -5.16 -13.12 2.86
N GLU A 134 -4.18 -12.36 2.40
CA GLU A 134 -2.75 -12.61 2.67
C GLU A 134 -2.25 -11.82 3.88
N GLN A 135 -2.31 -10.48 3.83
CA GLN A 135 -1.65 -9.64 4.82
C GLN A 135 -2.48 -9.44 6.09
N LEU A 136 -3.81 -9.31 5.97
CA LEU A 136 -4.66 -9.08 7.14
C LEU A 136 -4.86 -10.37 7.96
N MET A 137 -4.92 -11.53 7.30
CA MET A 137 -4.98 -12.84 7.98
C MET A 137 -3.66 -13.21 8.67
N LEU A 138 -2.53 -12.77 8.12
CA LEU A 138 -1.21 -13.03 8.70
C LEU A 138 -0.99 -12.38 10.07
N ILE A 139 -1.52 -11.17 10.30
CA ILE A 139 -1.33 -10.41 11.56
C ILE A 139 -1.78 -11.19 12.80
N PRO A 140 -3.03 -11.71 12.90
CA PRO A 140 -3.44 -12.46 14.09
C PRO A 140 -2.72 -13.80 14.22
N VAL A 141 -2.37 -14.47 13.12
CA VAL A 141 -1.64 -15.75 13.16
C VAL A 141 -0.23 -15.55 13.72
N THR A 142 0.50 -14.56 13.18
CA THR A 142 1.83 -14.19 13.67
C THR A 142 1.80 -13.70 15.12
N PHE A 143 0.79 -12.91 15.50
CA PHE A 143 0.60 -12.50 16.89
C PHE A 143 0.48 -13.70 17.84
N ILE A 144 -0.39 -14.66 17.53
CA ILE A 144 -0.62 -15.84 18.38
C ILE A 144 0.63 -16.71 18.43
N ALA A 145 1.29 -16.94 17.29
CA ALA A 145 2.52 -17.72 17.23
C ALA A 145 3.62 -17.09 18.09
N ILE A 146 3.88 -15.79 17.94
CA ILE A 146 4.91 -15.08 18.72
C ILE A 146 4.56 -15.03 20.21
N LEU A 147 3.29 -14.80 20.55
CA LEU A 147 2.85 -14.83 21.95
C LEU A 147 3.08 -16.21 22.57
N TYR A 148 2.83 -17.29 21.81
CA TYR A 148 3.10 -18.65 22.23
C TYR A 148 4.59 -18.88 22.46
N GLU A 149 5.46 -18.53 21.51
CA GLU A 149 6.91 -18.71 21.64
C GLU A 149 7.49 -17.92 22.81
N ILE A 150 7.13 -16.64 22.94
CA ILE A 150 7.61 -15.81 24.06
C ILE A 150 7.11 -16.39 25.39
N ALA A 151 5.89 -16.95 25.45
CA ALA A 151 5.38 -17.57 26.68
C ALA A 151 6.09 -18.88 27.06
N LEU A 152 6.66 -19.59 26.09
CA LEU A 152 7.52 -20.76 26.35
C LEU A 152 8.87 -20.36 26.92
N ILE A 153 9.40 -19.21 26.50
CA ILE A 153 10.64 -18.65 27.02
C ILE A 153 10.42 -18.07 28.42
N ASP A 154 9.50 -17.09 28.55
CA ASP A 154 9.21 -16.41 29.82
C ASP A 154 7.82 -15.73 29.81
N GLY A 155 6.99 -16.09 30.78
CA GLY A 155 5.62 -15.59 30.90
C GLY A 155 5.50 -14.09 31.19
N THR A 156 6.49 -13.48 31.84
CA THR A 156 6.51 -12.03 32.11
C THR A 156 6.68 -11.26 30.80
N TYR A 157 7.65 -11.65 29.96
CA TYR A 157 7.82 -11.05 28.63
C TYR A 157 6.57 -11.24 27.75
N ALA A 158 5.90 -12.38 27.85
CA ALA A 158 4.65 -12.63 27.12
C ALA A 158 3.52 -11.67 27.53
N ILE A 159 3.36 -11.41 28.84
CA ILE A 159 2.37 -10.44 29.35
C ILE A 159 2.69 -9.02 28.89
N PHE A 160 3.97 -8.62 28.90
CA PHE A 160 4.40 -7.32 28.37
C PHE A 160 4.12 -7.19 26.88
N PHE A 161 4.46 -8.20 26.09
CA PHE A 161 4.17 -8.24 24.66
C PHE A 161 2.66 -8.12 24.40
N LEU A 162 1.82 -8.92 25.08
CA LEU A 162 0.37 -8.87 24.99
C LEU A 162 -0.19 -7.46 25.29
N SER A 163 0.27 -6.85 26.39
CA SER A 163 -0.15 -5.51 26.80
C SER A 163 0.25 -4.46 25.76
N PHE A 164 1.49 -4.52 25.28
CA PHE A 164 2.00 -3.62 24.25
C PHE A 164 1.21 -3.73 22.94
N VAL A 165 1.01 -4.94 22.42
CA VAL A 165 0.27 -5.17 21.18
C VAL A 165 -1.19 -4.72 21.31
N SER A 166 -1.81 -4.94 22.47
CA SER A 166 -3.18 -4.49 22.72
C SER A 166 -3.31 -2.97 22.67
N ILE A 167 -2.40 -2.24 23.33
CA ILE A 167 -2.37 -0.77 23.33
C ILE A 167 -2.07 -0.25 21.92
N LEU A 168 -1.05 -0.80 21.25
CA LEU A 168 -0.66 -0.38 19.91
C LEU A 168 -1.80 -0.61 18.90
N SER A 169 -2.46 -1.76 18.98
CA SER A 169 -3.61 -2.10 18.13
C SER A 169 -4.77 -1.13 18.34
N LEU A 170 -5.07 -0.75 19.58
CA LEU A 170 -6.09 0.24 19.89
C LEU A 170 -5.77 1.59 19.25
N ILE A 171 -4.53 2.08 19.41
CA ILE A 171 -4.08 3.35 18.80
C ILE A 171 -4.22 3.28 17.27
N VAL A 172 -3.77 2.19 16.65
CA VAL A 172 -3.87 1.99 15.19
C VAL A 172 -5.33 2.00 14.74
N ILE A 173 -6.23 1.26 15.41
CA ILE A 173 -7.66 1.20 15.05
C ILE A 173 -8.33 2.58 15.16
N LEU A 174 -8.04 3.34 16.21
CA LEU A 174 -8.60 4.69 16.39
C LEU A 174 -8.11 5.64 15.29
N ARG A 175 -6.79 5.60 14.99
CA ARG A 175 -6.20 6.38 13.90
C ARG A 175 -6.74 5.98 12.53
N MET A 176 -6.99 4.70 12.32
CA MET A 176 -7.62 4.19 11.09
C MET A 176 -8.99 4.80 10.88
N LYS A 177 -9.87 4.77 11.89
CA LYS A 177 -11.22 5.37 11.81
C LYS A 177 -11.15 6.85 11.41
N GLN A 178 -10.21 7.59 11.99
CA GLN A 178 -10.02 9.00 11.67
C GLN A 178 -9.52 9.24 10.23
N ILE A 179 -8.54 8.46 9.75
CA ILE A 179 -8.01 8.60 8.39
C ILE A 179 -9.08 8.28 7.35
N VAL A 180 -9.90 7.27 7.60
CA VAL A 180 -11.05 6.91 6.76
C VAL A 180 -12.02 8.10 6.62
N GLU A 181 -12.35 8.77 7.71
CA GLU A 181 -13.24 9.93 7.67
C GLU A 181 -12.63 11.11 6.90
N ILE A 182 -11.33 11.39 7.11
CA ILE A 182 -10.60 12.43 6.38
C ILE A 182 -10.56 12.11 4.88
N PHE A 183 -10.38 10.83 4.51
CA PHE A 183 -10.43 10.39 3.13
C PHE A 183 -11.77 10.73 2.46
N PHE A 184 -12.90 10.44 3.11
CA PHE A 184 -14.22 10.75 2.55
C PHE A 184 -14.44 12.26 2.39
N ARG A 185 -13.92 13.07 3.32
CA ARG A 185 -13.94 14.53 3.20
C ARG A 185 -13.14 15.02 1.99
N ALA A 186 -11.93 14.48 1.77
CA ALA A 186 -11.13 14.78 0.60
C ALA A 186 -11.83 14.33 -0.70
N LYS A 187 -12.40 13.12 -0.71
CA LYS A 187 -13.09 12.55 -1.88
C LYS A 187 -14.28 13.40 -2.34
N LYS A 188 -15.03 14.01 -1.41
CA LYS A 188 -16.18 14.88 -1.73
C LYS A 188 -15.78 16.09 -2.59
N THR A 189 -14.54 16.58 -2.48
CA THR A 189 -14.05 17.73 -3.26
C THR A 189 -13.96 17.44 -4.76
N TYR A 190 -13.65 16.20 -5.16
CA TYR A 190 -13.60 15.80 -6.57
C TYR A 190 -14.96 15.87 -7.25
N GLY A 191 -16.05 15.66 -6.51
CA GLY A 191 -17.41 15.81 -7.05
C GLY A 191 -17.66 17.23 -7.57
N LYS A 192 -17.26 18.25 -6.79
CA LYS A 192 -17.39 19.66 -7.19
C LYS A 192 -16.51 19.99 -8.40
N LEU A 193 -15.25 19.52 -8.40
CA LEU A 193 -14.34 19.71 -9.54
C LEU A 193 -14.90 19.10 -10.83
N ASN A 194 -15.44 17.88 -10.74
CA ASN A 194 -16.04 17.20 -11.89
C ASN A 194 -17.23 17.97 -12.45
N LEU A 195 -18.08 18.52 -11.59
CA LEU A 195 -19.24 19.32 -12.01
C LEU A 195 -18.80 20.59 -12.74
N LEU A 196 -17.79 21.29 -12.24
CA LEU A 196 -17.27 22.51 -12.87
C LEU A 196 -16.56 22.22 -14.21
N PHE A 197 -15.78 21.14 -14.30
CA PHE A 197 -15.24 20.71 -15.59
C PHE A 197 -16.35 20.34 -16.58
N LEU A 198 -17.36 19.58 -16.12
CA LEU A 198 -18.46 19.13 -16.98
C LEU A 198 -19.30 20.31 -17.49
N SER A 199 -19.62 21.28 -16.63
CA SER A 199 -20.38 22.46 -17.04
C SER A 199 -19.54 23.32 -17.99
N LYS A 200 -18.24 23.60 -17.73
CA LYS A 200 -17.37 24.30 -18.70
C LYS A 200 -17.31 23.60 -20.06
N ILE A 201 -17.08 22.28 -20.07
CA ILE A 201 -17.05 21.49 -21.31
C ILE A 201 -18.40 21.56 -22.04
N THR A 202 -19.50 21.53 -21.30
CA THR A 202 -20.86 21.60 -21.87
C THR A 202 -21.14 22.96 -22.48
N ASP A 203 -20.75 24.03 -21.78
CA ASP A 203 -20.97 25.41 -22.22
C ASP A 203 -20.12 25.72 -23.47
N ILE A 204 -18.85 25.28 -23.50
CA ILE A 204 -17.99 25.39 -24.70
C ILE A 204 -18.58 24.58 -25.87
N ALA A 205 -19.02 23.34 -25.63
CA ALA A 205 -19.59 22.48 -26.68
C ALA A 205 -20.87 23.07 -27.30
N ASN A 206 -21.68 23.73 -26.47
CA ASN A 206 -22.95 24.33 -26.85
C ASN A 206 -22.83 25.81 -27.23
N ARG A 207 -21.61 26.37 -27.23
CA ARG A 207 -21.33 27.79 -27.49
C ARG A 207 -22.14 28.75 -26.59
N ILE A 208 -22.39 28.35 -25.35
CA ILE A 208 -23.13 29.14 -24.37
C ILE A 208 -22.20 30.24 -23.83
N PRO A 209 -22.62 31.52 -23.84
CA PRO A 209 -21.85 32.59 -23.19
C PRO A 209 -21.80 32.35 -21.69
N PHE A 210 -20.61 32.26 -21.10
CA PHE A 210 -20.43 32.08 -19.66
C PHE A 210 -19.67 33.26 -19.06
N LYS A 211 -19.95 33.57 -17.78
CA LYS A 211 -19.23 34.58 -17.02
C LYS A 211 -17.87 34.04 -16.60
N LYS A 212 -16.89 34.16 -17.50
CA LYS A 212 -15.54 33.60 -17.36
C LYS A 212 -14.93 33.80 -15.96
N GLN A 213 -14.95 35.02 -15.45
CA GLN A 213 -14.29 35.37 -14.19
C GLN A 213 -14.96 34.77 -12.95
N GLU A 214 -16.29 34.66 -12.93
CA GLU A 214 -17.03 33.99 -11.86
C GLU A 214 -16.71 32.49 -11.85
N TYR A 215 -16.69 31.90 -13.04
CA TYR A 215 -16.44 30.48 -13.25
C TYR A 215 -14.99 30.07 -12.89
N GLU A 216 -14.01 30.88 -13.28
CA GLU A 216 -12.60 30.71 -12.89
C GLU A 216 -12.42 30.83 -11.37
N SER A 217 -13.06 31.82 -10.73
CA SER A 217 -12.98 31.97 -9.26
C SER A 217 -13.61 30.79 -8.52
N GLU A 218 -14.75 30.27 -8.98
CA GLU A 218 -15.36 29.08 -8.38
C GLU A 218 -14.48 27.83 -8.54
N PHE A 219 -13.84 27.69 -9.70
CA PHE A 219 -12.95 26.59 -9.99
C PHE A 219 -11.65 26.65 -9.18
N GLU A 220 -11.06 27.83 -9.04
CA GLU A 220 -9.90 28.08 -8.19
C GLU A 220 -10.21 27.71 -6.73
N LYS A 221 -11.31 28.22 -6.17
CA LYS A 221 -11.78 27.86 -4.81
C LYS A 221 -12.01 26.36 -4.65
N ALA A 222 -12.53 25.68 -5.68
CA ALA A 222 -12.71 24.24 -5.66
C ALA A 222 -11.37 23.48 -5.69
N CYS A 223 -10.40 23.97 -6.47
CA CYS A 223 -9.05 23.44 -6.53
C CYS A 223 -8.30 23.63 -5.21
N GLU A 224 -8.38 24.80 -4.59
CA GLU A 224 -7.79 25.09 -3.27
C GLU A 224 -8.36 24.20 -2.18
N ASN A 225 -9.70 24.12 -2.09
CA ASN A 225 -10.35 23.24 -1.12
C ASN A 225 -9.97 21.77 -1.35
N SER A 226 -9.86 21.32 -2.61
CA SER A 226 -9.39 19.97 -2.91
C SER A 226 -7.94 19.76 -2.47
N TYR A 227 -7.06 20.70 -2.76
CA TYR A 227 -5.65 20.68 -2.34
C TYR A 227 -5.54 20.58 -0.81
N ASP A 228 -6.22 21.45 -0.07
CA ASP A 228 -6.15 21.48 1.40
C ASP A 228 -6.63 20.18 2.03
N LYS A 229 -7.78 19.66 1.60
CA LYS A 229 -8.33 18.40 2.15
C LYS A 229 -7.45 17.21 1.80
N ASN A 230 -6.90 17.13 0.58
CA ASN A 230 -6.00 16.05 0.21
C ASN A 230 -4.65 16.15 0.94
N VAL A 231 -4.11 17.35 1.15
CA VAL A 231 -2.89 17.56 1.95
C VAL A 231 -3.08 17.09 3.39
N ILE A 232 -4.24 17.37 4.00
CA ILE A 232 -4.57 16.87 5.35
C ILE A 232 -4.66 15.34 5.35
N TYR A 233 -5.29 14.75 4.33
CA TYR A 233 -5.39 13.30 4.17
C TYR A 233 -4.00 12.64 4.07
N ILE A 234 -3.15 13.13 3.17
CA ILE A 234 -1.79 12.66 2.95
C ILE A 234 -0.95 12.77 4.22
N LYS A 235 -0.96 13.93 4.90
CA LYS A 235 -0.26 14.11 6.17
C LYS A 235 -0.74 13.09 7.22
N SER A 236 -2.05 12.89 7.33
CA SER A 236 -2.65 11.99 8.31
C SER A 236 -2.26 10.52 8.08
N GLN A 237 -2.17 10.09 6.83
CA GLN A 237 -1.73 8.75 6.44
C GLN A 237 -0.26 8.49 6.84
N TYR A 238 0.63 9.46 6.63
CA TYR A 238 2.04 9.29 6.94
C TYR A 238 2.37 9.21 8.43
N TYR A 239 1.50 9.71 9.32
CA TYR A 239 1.71 9.61 10.78
C TYR A 239 1.54 8.19 11.34
N LEU A 240 0.96 7.24 10.59
CA LEU A 240 0.84 5.86 11.05
C LEU A 240 2.16 5.10 11.09
N GLY A 241 3.04 5.33 10.12
CA GLY A 241 4.37 4.73 10.13
C GLY A 241 5.11 5.04 11.43
N PRO A 242 5.27 6.32 11.81
CA PRO A 242 5.87 6.73 13.06
C PRO A 242 5.25 6.02 14.26
N ILE A 243 3.92 5.98 14.38
CA ILE A 243 3.26 5.29 15.50
C ILE A 243 3.73 3.83 15.64
N LEU A 244 3.83 3.10 14.51
CA LEU A 244 4.32 1.72 14.51
C LEU A 244 5.81 1.62 14.91
N MET A 245 6.65 2.52 14.41
CA MET A 245 8.10 2.50 14.74
C MET A 245 8.42 2.99 16.15
N TRP A 246 7.70 4.00 16.64
CA TRP A 246 7.78 4.39 18.05
C TRP A 246 7.36 3.23 18.95
N GLY A 247 6.33 2.47 18.53
CA GLY A 247 5.98 1.21 19.17
C GLY A 247 7.19 0.27 19.28
N LEU A 248 7.88 0.01 18.15
CA LEU A 248 9.10 -0.81 18.14
C LEU A 248 10.17 -0.30 19.12
N TYR A 249 10.47 1.00 19.11
CA TYR A 249 11.47 1.54 20.04
C TYR A 249 11.07 1.37 21.49
N VAL A 250 9.80 1.60 21.83
CA VAL A 250 9.30 1.43 23.20
C VAL A 250 9.46 -0.02 23.66
N ILE A 251 9.06 -1.00 22.85
CA ILE A 251 9.15 -2.41 23.25
C ILE A 251 10.60 -2.89 23.32
N VAL A 252 11.48 -2.45 22.42
CA VAL A 252 12.92 -2.74 22.49
C VAL A 252 13.54 -2.15 23.76
N LEU A 253 13.22 -0.90 24.09
CA LEU A 253 13.72 -0.24 25.31
C LEU A 253 13.21 -0.91 26.57
N ILE A 254 11.94 -1.35 26.59
CA ILE A 254 11.40 -2.13 27.71
C ILE A 254 12.17 -3.44 27.85
N THR A 255 12.32 -4.22 26.78
CA THR A 255 13.09 -5.48 26.82
C THR A 255 14.52 -5.26 27.31
N LEU A 256 15.22 -4.24 26.80
CA LEU A 256 16.58 -3.90 27.26
C LEU A 256 16.61 -3.45 28.73
N ALA A 257 15.62 -2.67 29.18
CA ALA A 257 15.51 -2.27 30.58
C ALA A 257 15.25 -3.48 31.48
N MET A 258 14.51 -4.49 31.00
CA MET A 258 14.27 -5.73 31.73
C MET A 258 15.51 -6.61 31.85
N VAL A 259 16.33 -6.67 30.81
CA VAL A 259 17.64 -7.33 30.86
C VAL A 259 18.57 -6.62 31.86
N ASN A 260 18.65 -5.28 31.78
CA ASN A 260 19.54 -4.48 32.63
C ASN A 260 19.11 -4.43 34.11
N SER A 261 17.81 -4.52 34.41
CA SER A 261 17.31 -4.57 35.80
C SER A 261 17.52 -5.93 36.46
N GLY A 262 17.93 -6.95 35.69
CA GLY A 262 18.17 -8.32 36.15
C GLY A 262 16.97 -9.00 36.82
N TYR A 263 15.77 -8.40 36.71
CA TYR A 263 14.55 -8.71 37.47
C TYR A 263 14.79 -9.49 38.80
N THR A 264 15.67 -8.93 39.64
CA THR A 264 15.64 -9.02 41.11
C THR A 264 15.75 -10.38 41.84
N ILE A 265 16.08 -11.54 41.23
CA ILE A 265 16.22 -12.82 41.98
C ILE A 265 17.26 -13.83 41.43
N GLY A 266 18.43 -13.38 40.95
CA GLY A 266 19.58 -14.27 40.78
C GLY A 266 19.44 -15.38 39.73
N PHE A 267 19.19 -15.03 38.47
CA PHE A 267 19.28 -15.96 37.35
C PHE A 267 20.63 -15.83 36.63
N GLU A 268 21.35 -16.96 36.55
CA GLU A 268 22.65 -17.11 35.90
C GLU A 268 22.51 -17.16 34.37
N THR A 269 23.23 -16.28 33.68
CA THR A 269 23.93 -16.40 32.37
C THR A 269 23.31 -17.10 31.13
N ASP A 270 22.05 -17.54 31.14
CA ASP A 270 21.33 -17.97 29.92
C ASP A 270 20.32 -16.92 29.39
N SER A 271 20.16 -15.78 30.08
CA SER A 271 19.15 -14.76 29.76
C SER A 271 19.42 -13.91 28.50
N VAL A 272 20.65 -13.81 28.01
CA VAL A 272 21.01 -12.87 26.92
C VAL A 272 20.53 -13.38 25.55
N ILE A 273 20.70 -14.67 25.28
CA ILE A 273 20.25 -15.30 24.03
C ILE A 273 18.72 -15.25 23.98
N ASP A 274 18.05 -15.67 25.04
CA ASP A 274 16.58 -15.64 25.15
C ASP A 274 16.01 -14.23 24.97
N SER A 275 16.62 -13.23 25.61
CA SER A 275 16.23 -11.83 25.44
C SER A 275 16.46 -11.34 24.00
N PHE A 276 17.52 -11.81 23.34
CA PHE A 276 17.76 -11.51 21.93
C PHE A 276 16.72 -12.17 21.01
N ILE A 277 16.38 -13.44 21.25
CA ILE A 277 15.33 -14.17 20.52
C ILE A 277 13.99 -13.44 20.65
N ILE A 278 13.62 -13.02 21.87
CA ILE A 278 12.41 -12.21 22.12
C ILE A 278 12.44 -10.90 21.32
N LEU A 279 13.58 -10.20 21.27
CA LEU A 279 13.75 -8.99 20.46
C LEU A 279 13.54 -9.29 18.95
N VAL A 280 14.04 -10.41 18.45
CA VAL A 280 13.85 -10.83 17.06
C VAL A 280 12.37 -11.14 16.78
N TYR A 281 11.68 -11.84 17.69
CA TYR A 281 10.25 -12.08 17.60
C TYR A 281 9.44 -10.79 17.53
N VAL A 282 9.72 -9.86 18.45
CA VAL A 282 9.06 -8.54 18.48
C VAL A 282 9.35 -7.74 17.20
N ALA A 283 10.60 -7.73 16.75
CA ALA A 283 10.99 -7.08 15.50
C ALA A 283 10.23 -7.68 14.30
N TYR A 284 10.13 -9.00 14.23
CA TYR A 284 9.37 -9.70 13.19
C TYR A 284 7.88 -9.33 13.23
N PHE A 285 7.26 -9.27 14.42
CA PHE A 285 5.88 -8.82 14.55
C PHE A 285 5.66 -7.40 14.00
N ILE A 286 6.57 -6.48 14.32
CA ILE A 286 6.51 -5.11 13.83
C ILE A 286 6.60 -5.08 12.30
N THR A 287 7.48 -5.88 11.67
CA THR A 287 7.54 -5.95 10.19
C THR A 287 6.19 -6.36 9.59
N THR A 288 5.48 -7.29 10.22
CA THR A 288 4.13 -7.70 9.81
C THR A 288 3.14 -6.53 9.90
N LEU A 289 3.21 -5.72 10.97
CA LEU A 289 2.39 -4.52 11.12
C LEU A 289 2.73 -3.40 10.13
N THR A 290 3.98 -3.31 9.65
CA THR A 290 4.37 -2.27 8.67
C THR A 290 3.65 -2.38 7.32
N ASN A 291 2.96 -3.49 7.07
CA ASN A 291 2.10 -3.66 5.90
C ASN A 291 0.73 -2.96 6.04
N ILE A 292 0.28 -2.63 7.27
CA ILE A 292 -1.02 -1.97 7.51
C ILE A 292 -1.16 -0.63 6.77
N PRO A 293 -0.16 0.29 6.77
CA PRO A 293 -0.25 1.51 5.97
C PRO A 293 -0.52 1.28 4.48
N ALA A 294 -0.06 0.16 3.90
CA ALA A 294 -0.35 -0.18 2.51
C ALA A 294 -1.83 -0.58 2.31
N LEU A 295 -2.48 -1.15 3.33
CA LEU A 295 -3.92 -1.41 3.35
C LEU A 295 -4.71 -0.11 3.17
N ILE A 296 -4.28 0.96 3.84
CA ILE A 296 -4.92 2.28 3.82
C ILE A 296 -4.80 2.96 2.47
N ASP A 297 -3.67 2.78 1.78
CA ASP A 297 -3.47 3.36 0.47
C ASP A 297 -4.38 2.69 -0.58
N ARG A 298 -4.54 1.37 -0.50
CA ARG A 298 -5.32 0.59 -1.47
C ARG A 298 -6.82 0.57 -1.18
N TRP A 299 -7.21 0.59 0.10
CA TRP A 299 -8.61 0.57 0.52
C TRP A 299 -9.51 1.60 -0.18
N PRO A 300 -9.15 2.90 -0.27
CA PRO A 300 -10.00 3.89 -0.90
C PRO A 300 -10.22 3.66 -2.40
N ARG A 301 -9.23 3.11 -3.11
CA ARG A 301 -9.34 2.72 -4.52
C ARG A 301 -10.28 1.52 -4.71
N ALA A 302 -10.15 0.53 -3.84
CA ALA A 302 -11.07 -0.62 -3.80
C ALA A 302 -12.50 -0.17 -3.50
N TYR A 303 -12.70 0.62 -2.44
CA TYR A 303 -14.01 1.17 -2.07
C TYR A 303 -14.65 1.97 -3.21
N ALA A 304 -13.90 2.85 -3.88
CA ALA A 304 -14.43 3.63 -5.00
C ALA A 304 -14.87 2.76 -6.18
N THR A 305 -14.19 1.63 -6.40
CA THR A 305 -14.59 0.64 -7.40
C THR A 305 -15.85 -0.08 -6.96
N SER A 306 -15.90 -0.58 -5.73
CA SER A 306 -17.04 -1.34 -5.23
C SER A 306 -18.34 -0.52 -5.28
N VAL A 307 -18.32 0.78 -4.95
CA VAL A 307 -19.51 1.66 -5.09
C VAL A 307 -19.99 1.76 -6.55
N ARG A 308 -19.07 1.84 -7.52
CA ARG A 308 -19.45 1.90 -8.94
C ARG A 308 -20.02 0.57 -9.42
N LEU A 309 -19.47 -0.54 -8.97
CA LEU A 309 -20.02 -1.86 -9.29
C LEU A 309 -21.39 -2.05 -8.65
N GLU A 310 -21.61 -1.51 -7.45
CA GLU A 310 -22.91 -1.49 -6.79
C GLU A 310 -23.98 -0.80 -7.64
N GLU A 311 -23.69 0.40 -8.18
CA GLU A 311 -24.62 1.14 -9.06
C GLU A 311 -25.11 0.28 -10.24
N VAL A 312 -24.21 -0.50 -10.85
CA VAL A 312 -24.56 -1.39 -11.98
C VAL A 312 -25.29 -2.64 -11.50
N LEU A 313 -24.84 -3.25 -10.41
CA LEU A 313 -25.45 -4.46 -9.87
C LEU A 313 -26.87 -4.20 -9.33
N THR A 314 -27.19 -2.98 -8.89
CA THR A 314 -28.56 -2.60 -8.51
C THR A 314 -29.52 -2.50 -9.70
N LEU A 315 -29.02 -2.51 -10.94
CA LEU A 315 -29.87 -2.56 -12.13
C LEU A 315 -30.35 -3.98 -12.44
N GLU A 316 -29.87 -5.01 -11.73
CA GLU A 316 -30.35 -6.39 -11.86
C GLU A 316 -31.88 -6.46 -11.68
N ASP A 317 -32.43 -5.72 -10.72
CA ASP A 317 -33.89 -5.68 -10.48
C ASP A 317 -34.67 -5.15 -11.70
N LYS A 318 -34.07 -4.24 -12.49
CA LYS A 318 -34.69 -3.67 -13.71
C LYS A 318 -34.63 -4.61 -14.92
N THR A 319 -33.75 -5.60 -14.92
CA THR A 319 -33.70 -6.61 -16.00
C THR A 319 -34.88 -7.58 -15.94
N ILE A 320 -35.55 -7.69 -14.78
CA ILE A 320 -36.68 -8.60 -14.57
C ILE A 320 -37.97 -8.04 -15.19
N GLU A 321 -38.15 -6.72 -15.28
CA GLU A 321 -39.31 -6.07 -15.90
C GLU A 321 -39.31 -6.13 -17.44
N SER A 322 -38.15 -6.34 -18.07
CA SER A 322 -37.98 -6.38 -19.53
C SER A 322 -38.32 -7.71 -20.20
N LYS A 323 -38.64 -8.77 -19.42
CA LYS A 323 -38.75 -10.14 -19.91
C LYS A 323 -39.99 -10.48 -20.76
N ASN A 324 -40.72 -9.47 -21.26
CA ASN A 324 -41.96 -9.64 -22.05
C ASN A 324 -41.86 -9.22 -23.52
N THR A 325 -40.66 -9.18 -24.09
CA THR A 325 -40.47 -8.94 -25.51
C THR A 325 -39.49 -9.95 -26.06
N ASP A 326 -40.04 -10.90 -26.83
CA ASP A 326 -39.30 -11.75 -27.76
C ASP A 326 -38.66 -10.82 -28.81
N ASP A 327 -37.37 -10.54 -28.68
CA ASP A 327 -36.58 -10.09 -29.80
C ASP A 327 -35.24 -10.81 -29.82
N HIS A 328 -34.87 -11.29 -31.00
CA HIS A 328 -33.67 -12.10 -31.20
C HIS A 328 -32.40 -11.26 -30.96
N PRO A 329 -31.32 -11.86 -30.44
CA PRO A 329 -30.09 -11.11 -30.20
C PRO A 329 -29.49 -10.64 -31.53
N LYS A 330 -29.41 -9.32 -31.74
CA LYS A 330 -28.64 -8.73 -32.84
C LYS A 330 -27.17 -9.13 -32.70
N ARG A 331 -26.64 -9.76 -33.75
CA ARG A 331 -25.22 -10.11 -33.87
C ARG A 331 -24.41 -8.81 -33.90
N ILE A 332 -23.55 -8.61 -32.89
CA ILE A 332 -22.60 -7.50 -32.86
C ILE A 332 -21.44 -7.86 -33.80
N GLU A 333 -21.28 -7.07 -34.85
CA GLU A 333 -20.11 -7.14 -35.73
C GLU A 333 -18.91 -6.55 -34.98
N ILE A 334 -17.90 -7.38 -34.71
CA ILE A 334 -16.64 -6.92 -34.13
C ILE A 334 -15.87 -6.25 -35.27
N VAL A 335 -15.91 -4.92 -35.31
CA VAL A 335 -14.99 -4.15 -36.15
C VAL A 335 -13.64 -4.18 -35.46
N GLU A 336 -12.72 -5.02 -35.94
CA GLU A 336 -11.30 -4.83 -35.66
C GLU A 336 -10.87 -3.51 -36.32
N GLU A 337 -10.80 -2.44 -35.52
CA GLU A 337 -9.98 -1.30 -35.89
C GLU A 337 -8.53 -1.79 -35.93
N ASP A 338 -7.92 -1.73 -37.11
CA ASP A 338 -6.51 -2.01 -37.31
C ASP A 338 -5.71 -0.92 -36.59
N ILE A 339 -5.32 -1.19 -35.34
CA ILE A 339 -4.43 -0.32 -34.57
C ILE A 339 -2.99 -0.58 -35.04
N THR A 340 -2.70 -0.28 -36.30
CA THR A 340 -1.33 0.06 -36.71
C THR A 340 -1.03 1.46 -36.21
N GLN A 341 -0.83 1.61 -34.89
CA GLN A 341 -0.16 2.79 -34.39
C GLN A 341 1.30 2.69 -34.78
N GLU A 342 1.72 3.59 -35.67
CA GLU A 342 3.11 3.83 -36.04
C GLU A 342 3.96 4.02 -34.79
N ASP A 343 4.83 3.04 -34.55
CA ASP A 343 5.87 3.03 -33.52
C ASP A 343 7.03 3.97 -33.88
N ARG A 344 6.73 5.14 -34.49
CA ARG A 344 7.71 6.12 -34.94
C ARG A 344 7.89 7.20 -33.88
N GLY A 345 8.83 6.97 -32.96
CA GLY A 345 9.41 8.05 -32.15
C GLY A 345 9.35 7.89 -30.64
N ILE A 346 9.21 6.66 -30.11
CA ILE A 346 9.14 6.37 -28.66
C ILE A 346 10.24 7.12 -27.86
N TRP A 347 11.46 7.22 -28.39
CA TRP A 347 12.58 7.88 -27.70
C TRP A 347 12.49 9.42 -27.71
N ALA A 348 11.98 10.02 -28.79
CA ALA A 348 11.76 11.46 -28.88
C ALA A 348 10.60 11.89 -27.97
N GLU A 349 9.53 11.11 -27.95
CA GLU A 349 8.40 11.29 -27.04
C GLU A 349 8.81 11.13 -25.57
N ARG A 350 9.61 10.09 -25.23
CA ARG A 350 10.14 9.91 -23.88
C ARG A 350 10.99 11.09 -23.41
N LYS A 351 11.82 11.66 -24.29
CA LYS A 351 12.63 12.85 -23.97
C LYS A 351 11.76 14.09 -23.75
N ALA A 352 10.76 14.32 -24.60
CA ALA A 352 9.81 15.41 -24.44
C ALA A 352 8.96 15.28 -23.16
N ILE A 353 8.54 14.05 -22.83
CA ILE A 353 7.81 13.72 -21.60
C ILE A 353 8.71 13.97 -20.37
N SER A 354 9.97 13.53 -20.41
CA SER A 354 10.94 13.77 -19.33
C SER A 354 11.19 15.26 -19.11
N GLN A 355 11.34 16.05 -20.19
CA GLN A 355 11.50 17.50 -20.11
C GLN A 355 10.27 18.18 -19.49
N LYS A 356 9.06 17.89 -19.99
CA LYS A 356 7.81 18.40 -19.41
C LYS A 356 7.63 17.98 -17.95
N PHE A 357 8.02 16.75 -17.61
CA PHE A 357 7.98 16.26 -16.23
C PHE A 357 8.93 17.04 -15.32
N THR A 358 10.17 17.29 -15.78
CA THR A 358 11.10 18.14 -15.01
C THR A 358 10.58 19.56 -14.85
N GLU A 359 9.90 20.12 -15.85
CA GLU A 359 9.25 21.44 -15.74
C GLU A 359 8.14 21.48 -14.70
N ILE A 360 7.30 20.45 -14.65
CA ILE A 360 6.24 20.31 -13.65
C ILE A 360 6.84 20.28 -12.22
N LEU A 361 8.01 19.67 -12.05
CA LEU A 361 8.71 19.61 -10.75
C LEU A 361 9.55 20.87 -10.43
N LYS A 362 9.83 21.75 -11.40
CA LYS A 362 10.68 22.94 -11.20
C LYS A 362 10.10 23.91 -10.17
N GLU A 363 8.77 24.04 -10.09
CA GLU A 363 8.09 24.95 -9.16
C GLU A 363 8.38 24.62 -7.68
N ASP A 364 8.68 23.36 -7.35
CA ASP A 364 9.02 22.91 -5.99
C ASP A 364 10.43 22.25 -5.95
N LYS A 365 11.34 22.64 -6.87
CA LYS A 365 12.67 22.01 -7.05
C LYS A 365 13.48 21.84 -5.76
N THR A 366 13.41 22.82 -4.85
CA THR A 366 14.13 22.80 -3.57
C THR A 366 13.60 21.69 -2.66
N LYS A 367 12.28 21.54 -2.57
CA LYS A 367 11.62 20.49 -1.76
C LYS A 367 11.90 19.09 -2.32
N VAL A 368 11.90 18.95 -3.65
CA VAL A 368 12.26 17.70 -4.31
C VAL A 368 13.72 17.34 -4.01
N ARG A 369 14.65 18.29 -4.15
CA ARG A 369 16.08 18.08 -3.83
C ARG A 369 16.30 17.68 -2.37
N ILE A 370 15.67 18.39 -1.42
CA ILE A 370 15.72 18.04 0.00
C ILE A 370 15.22 16.61 0.22
N SER A 371 14.10 16.24 -0.42
CA SER A 371 13.53 14.90 -0.31
C SER A 371 14.49 13.81 -0.81
N LEU A 372 15.16 14.04 -1.93
CA LEU A 372 16.16 13.10 -2.48
C LEU A 372 17.40 12.96 -1.58
N ILE A 373 17.89 14.07 -1.03
CA ILE A 373 19.04 14.06 -0.11
C ILE A 373 18.68 13.27 1.17
N LEU A 374 17.52 13.57 1.77
CA LEU A 374 17.07 12.87 2.98
C LEU A 374 16.84 11.37 2.71
N LEU A 375 16.29 10.99 1.55
CA LEU A 375 16.16 9.58 1.14
C LEU A 375 17.52 8.89 0.97
N THR A 376 18.51 9.60 0.44
CA THR A 376 19.87 9.07 0.29
C THR A 376 20.49 8.79 1.65
N VAL A 377 20.43 9.76 2.57
CA VAL A 377 20.91 9.58 3.95
C VAL A 377 20.20 8.41 4.64
N SER A 378 18.87 8.35 4.53
CA SER A 378 18.05 7.26 5.06
C SER A 378 18.51 5.89 4.54
N THR A 379 18.71 5.78 3.23
CA THR A 379 19.12 4.53 2.57
C THR A 379 20.52 4.12 2.99
N LEU A 380 21.47 5.05 3.03
CA LEU A 380 22.85 4.79 3.48
C LEU A 380 22.90 4.28 4.93
N CYS A 381 22.11 4.87 5.83
CA CYS A 381 22.01 4.36 7.21
C CYS A 381 21.50 2.92 7.26
N MET A 382 20.48 2.59 6.46
CA MET A 382 19.92 1.23 6.40
C MET A 382 20.89 0.22 5.78
N VAL A 383 21.68 0.63 4.79
CA VAL A 383 22.70 -0.21 4.14
C VAL A 383 23.92 -0.43 5.04
N TYR A 384 24.28 0.55 5.87
CA TYR A 384 25.42 0.43 6.77
C TYR A 384 25.11 -0.39 8.03
N ALA A 385 23.85 -0.41 8.50
CA ALA A 385 23.44 -1.10 9.72
C ALA A 385 23.85 -2.60 9.77
N PRO A 386 23.69 -3.42 8.71
CA PRO A 386 24.15 -4.81 8.70
C PRO A 386 25.66 -4.97 8.95
N LYS A 387 26.50 -4.05 8.46
CA LYS A 387 27.96 -4.11 8.70
C LYS A 387 28.30 -3.87 10.17
N VAL A 388 27.58 -2.96 10.83
CA VAL A 388 27.73 -2.73 12.27
C VAL A 388 27.24 -3.95 13.05
N ALA A 389 26.10 -4.54 12.65
CA ALA A 389 25.56 -5.73 13.28
C ALA A 389 26.54 -6.91 13.23
N GLY A 390 27.18 -7.14 12.07
CA GLY A 390 28.23 -8.15 11.93
C GLY A 390 29.38 -7.95 12.93
N LYS A 391 29.92 -6.73 13.01
CA LYS A 391 30.98 -6.38 14.00
C LYS A 391 30.52 -6.59 15.45
N THR A 392 29.26 -6.29 15.77
CA THR A 392 28.70 -6.54 17.10
C THR A 392 28.69 -8.04 17.41
N VAL A 393 28.27 -8.87 16.45
CA VAL A 393 28.26 -10.33 16.59
C VAL A 393 29.69 -10.87 16.76
N ASP A 394 30.65 -10.40 15.96
CA ASP A 394 32.06 -10.81 16.07
C ASP A 394 32.64 -10.49 17.46
N LEU A 395 32.33 -9.31 18.02
CA LEU A 395 32.76 -8.92 19.36
C LEU A 395 32.09 -9.76 20.45
N LEU A 396 30.78 -9.99 20.34
CA LEU A 396 30.04 -10.88 21.25
C LEU A 396 30.59 -12.31 21.22
N ALA A 397 30.95 -12.81 20.04
CA ALA A 397 31.54 -14.13 19.86
C ALA A 397 32.94 -14.23 20.49
N SER A 398 33.74 -13.16 20.41
CA SER A 398 35.12 -13.17 20.93
C SER A 398 35.21 -13.10 22.46
N ASN A 399 34.26 -12.45 23.13
CA ASN A 399 34.31 -12.11 24.56
C ASN A 399 33.02 -12.49 25.32
N TRP A 400 32.50 -13.71 25.10
CA TRP A 400 31.21 -14.15 25.65
C TRP A 400 31.09 -14.00 27.18
N ASN A 401 32.19 -14.19 27.92
CA ASN A 401 32.24 -14.13 29.39
C ASN A 401 32.50 -12.73 29.96
N SER A 402 32.76 -11.73 29.12
CA SER A 402 32.95 -10.32 29.52
C SER A 402 31.95 -9.44 28.80
N THR A 403 30.69 -9.52 29.24
CA THR A 403 29.56 -8.72 28.73
C THR A 403 29.70 -7.21 28.94
N ASN A 404 30.74 -6.76 29.66
CA ASN A 404 30.99 -5.35 29.98
C ASN A 404 31.94 -4.64 29.01
N ASP A 405 32.29 -5.22 27.85
CA ASP A 405 33.09 -4.51 26.85
C ASP A 405 32.35 -3.26 26.32
N PRO A 406 32.86 -2.03 26.55
CA PRO A 406 32.23 -0.80 26.08
C PRO A 406 31.96 -0.80 24.57
N ALA A 407 32.76 -1.54 23.78
CA ALA A 407 32.60 -1.63 22.32
C ALA A 407 31.26 -2.26 21.91
N ILE A 408 30.76 -3.23 22.68
CA ILE A 408 29.46 -3.88 22.41
C ILE A 408 28.33 -2.87 22.59
N TYR A 409 28.33 -2.13 23.70
CA TYR A 409 27.32 -1.10 23.96
C TYR A 409 27.38 0.04 22.95
N ILE A 410 28.59 0.46 22.54
CA ILE A 410 28.78 1.48 21.50
C ILE A 410 28.19 1.00 20.17
N ASN A 411 28.44 -0.25 19.77
CA ASN A 411 27.91 -0.77 18.51
C ASN A 411 26.38 -0.99 18.55
N LEU A 412 25.83 -1.44 19.69
CA LEU A 412 24.38 -1.52 19.89
C LEU A 412 23.72 -0.14 19.86
N ALA A 413 24.32 0.87 20.51
CA ALA A 413 23.86 2.25 20.45
C ALA A 413 23.95 2.79 19.01
N LEU A 414 25.05 2.51 18.30
CA LEU A 414 25.21 2.89 16.89
C LEU A 414 24.16 2.24 15.99
N LEU A 415 23.83 0.96 16.21
CA LEU A 415 22.74 0.29 15.48
C LEU A 415 21.39 0.96 15.72
N LEU A 416 21.08 1.25 16.98
CA LEU A 416 19.85 1.95 17.34
C LEU A 416 19.79 3.32 16.67
N VAL A 417 20.90 4.07 16.67
CA VAL A 417 21.02 5.36 15.99
C VAL A 417 20.85 5.20 14.47
N LEU A 418 21.50 4.22 13.84
CA LEU A 418 21.39 4.01 12.39
C LEU A 418 19.97 3.66 11.96
N TYR A 419 19.28 2.77 12.67
CA TYR A 419 17.88 2.46 12.38
C TYR A 419 16.96 3.65 12.68
N SER A 420 17.21 4.39 13.77
CA SER A 420 16.44 5.59 14.16
C SER A 420 16.59 6.71 13.16
N VAL A 421 17.81 7.09 12.81
CA VAL A 421 18.14 8.11 11.80
C VAL A 421 17.64 7.64 10.44
N GLY A 422 17.92 6.40 10.05
CA GLY A 422 17.47 5.81 8.80
C GLY A 422 15.96 5.91 8.65
N TYR A 423 15.20 5.60 9.69
CA TYR A 423 13.75 5.73 9.68
C TYR A 423 13.27 7.18 9.70
N LEU A 424 13.84 8.02 10.57
CA LEU A 424 13.46 9.42 10.74
C LEU A 424 13.64 10.21 9.45
N PHE A 425 14.73 9.97 8.72
CA PHE A 425 15.02 10.61 7.43
C PHE A 425 14.16 10.06 6.28
N LYS A 426 13.52 8.89 6.44
CA LYS A 426 12.58 8.32 5.46
C LYS A 426 11.20 9.00 5.47
N LEU A 427 10.83 9.64 6.58
CA LEU A 427 9.49 10.21 6.78
C LEU A 427 9.25 11.53 6.04
N PRO A 428 10.11 12.57 6.16
CA PRO A 428 9.87 13.85 5.49
C PRO A 428 9.74 13.73 3.96
N PRO A 429 10.58 12.96 3.24
CA PRO A 429 10.47 12.83 1.78
C PRO A 429 9.09 12.38 1.31
N LYS A 430 8.50 11.38 1.98
CA LYS A 430 7.14 10.91 1.65
C LYS A 430 6.11 12.01 1.83
N ARG A 431 6.17 12.75 2.96
CA ARG A 431 5.26 13.87 3.23
C ARG A 431 5.44 15.01 2.22
N ILE A 432 6.69 15.40 1.95
CA ILE A 432 7.02 16.48 1.03
C ILE A 432 6.53 16.14 -0.37
N MET A 433 6.88 14.96 -0.87
CA MET A 433 6.49 14.53 -2.21
C MET A 433 4.99 14.33 -2.35
N GLY A 434 4.30 13.82 -1.32
CA GLY A 434 2.84 13.76 -1.30
C GLY A 434 2.17 15.14 -1.45
N VAL A 435 2.68 16.16 -0.74
CA VAL A 435 2.18 17.54 -0.88
C VAL A 435 2.53 18.14 -2.24
N THR A 436 3.76 17.91 -2.72
CA THR A 436 4.19 18.36 -4.05
C THR A 436 3.34 17.73 -5.16
N GLY A 437 2.96 16.46 -5.05
CA GLY A 437 2.06 15.82 -6.01
C GLY A 437 0.66 16.46 -6.03
N GLU A 438 0.08 16.80 -4.87
CA GLU A 438 -1.20 17.55 -4.82
C GLU A 438 -1.07 18.95 -5.44
N LYS A 439 0.06 19.64 -5.21
CA LYS A 439 0.31 20.95 -5.79
C LYS A 439 0.44 20.86 -7.31
N VAL A 440 1.15 19.85 -7.81
CA VAL A 440 1.22 19.52 -9.24
C VAL A 440 -0.18 19.29 -9.81
N ALA A 441 -1.02 18.53 -9.12
CA ALA A 441 -2.41 18.28 -9.55
C ALA A 441 -3.24 19.57 -9.59
N TYR A 442 -3.12 20.44 -8.58
CA TYR A 442 -3.74 21.76 -8.55
C TYR A 442 -3.32 22.59 -9.77
N ASN A 443 -2.01 22.74 -10.02
CA ASN A 443 -1.48 23.53 -11.12
C ASN A 443 -1.89 22.99 -12.48
N LEU A 444 -1.86 21.67 -12.66
CA LEU A 444 -2.31 21.03 -13.89
C LEU A 444 -3.80 21.25 -14.14
N ARG A 445 -4.64 21.16 -13.09
CA ARG A 445 -6.07 21.43 -13.21
C ARG A 445 -6.33 22.86 -13.65
N MET A 446 -5.67 23.85 -13.05
CA MET A 446 -5.78 25.25 -13.45
C MET A 446 -5.36 25.45 -14.92
N LYS A 447 -4.16 24.99 -15.29
CA LYS A 447 -3.66 25.10 -16.68
C LYS A 447 -4.58 24.41 -17.69
N LEU A 448 -5.09 23.23 -17.37
CA LEU A 448 -5.99 22.48 -18.24
C LEU A 448 -7.35 23.18 -18.35
N PHE A 449 -7.86 23.72 -17.24
CA PHE A 449 -9.11 24.46 -17.22
C PHE A 449 -9.02 25.71 -18.09
N ASP A 450 -7.94 26.47 -18.01
CA ASP A 450 -7.71 27.65 -18.86
C ASP A 450 -7.55 27.26 -20.33
N LYS A 451 -6.85 26.14 -20.59
CA LYS A 451 -6.60 25.68 -21.96
C LYS A 451 -7.87 25.20 -22.66
N LEU A 452 -8.89 24.74 -21.92
CA LEU A 452 -10.18 24.35 -22.52
C LEU A 452 -10.79 25.47 -23.36
N ASP A 453 -10.60 26.73 -22.98
CA ASP A 453 -11.10 27.88 -23.74
C ASP A 453 -10.43 28.01 -25.12
N ALA A 454 -9.18 27.55 -25.23
CA ALA A 454 -8.39 27.65 -26.46
C ALA A 454 -8.65 26.51 -27.46
N VAL A 455 -9.18 25.36 -27.02
CA VAL A 455 -9.34 24.18 -27.90
C VAL A 455 -10.57 24.27 -28.80
N GLY A 456 -11.50 25.19 -28.50
CA GLY A 456 -12.68 25.46 -29.32
C GLY A 456 -13.76 24.38 -29.27
N SER A 457 -14.97 24.72 -29.74
CA SER A 457 -16.13 23.81 -29.70
C SER A 457 -15.97 22.56 -30.58
N GLY A 458 -15.23 22.64 -31.70
CA GLY A 458 -15.03 21.52 -32.63
C GLY A 458 -14.32 20.33 -31.98
N PHE A 459 -13.24 20.57 -31.23
CA PHE A 459 -12.50 19.50 -30.55
C PHE A 459 -13.35 18.75 -29.52
N ILE A 460 -14.22 19.44 -28.78
CA ILE A 460 -15.11 18.84 -27.77
C ILE A 460 -16.29 18.10 -28.42
N GLN A 461 -16.69 18.49 -29.63
CA GLN A 461 -17.71 17.77 -30.38
C GLN A 461 -17.15 16.49 -31.00
N GLU A 462 -15.93 16.55 -31.54
CA GLU A 462 -15.19 15.38 -32.06
C GLU A 462 -14.82 14.40 -30.94
N ASN A 463 -14.40 14.92 -29.77
CA ASN A 463 -14.02 14.11 -28.63
C ASN A 463 -15.16 14.12 -27.61
N SER A 464 -15.87 12.99 -27.44
CA SER A 464 -17.00 12.91 -26.50
C SER A 464 -16.74 13.60 -25.16
N LYS A 465 -17.70 14.39 -24.65
CA LYS A 465 -17.59 15.11 -23.36
C LYS A 465 -17.03 14.25 -22.22
N GLY A 466 -17.40 12.97 -22.21
CA GLY A 466 -16.93 11.98 -21.23
C GLY A 466 -15.45 11.60 -21.37
N LEU A 467 -14.94 11.52 -22.60
CA LEU A 467 -13.52 11.24 -22.87
C LEU A 467 -12.63 12.39 -22.40
N VAL A 468 -13.00 13.63 -22.72
CA VAL A 468 -12.28 14.83 -22.28
C VAL A 468 -12.26 14.91 -20.75
N LEU A 469 -13.41 14.75 -20.09
CA LEU A 469 -13.51 14.75 -18.63
C LEU A 469 -12.69 13.62 -17.97
N SER A 470 -12.64 12.44 -18.61
CA SER A 470 -11.85 11.30 -18.15
C SER A 470 -10.36 11.62 -18.17
N ARG A 471 -9.84 12.21 -19.25
CA ARG A 471 -8.43 12.61 -19.35
C ARG A 471 -8.09 13.68 -18.32
N LEU A 472 -8.92 14.73 -18.21
CA LEU A 472 -8.72 15.83 -17.25
C LEU A 472 -8.64 15.38 -15.79
N ASN A 473 -9.34 14.31 -15.43
CA ASN A 473 -9.33 13.78 -14.07
C ASN A 473 -8.33 12.64 -13.88
N ASN A 474 -8.45 11.58 -14.68
CA ASN A 474 -7.67 10.36 -14.47
C ASN A 474 -6.19 10.59 -14.76
N ASP A 475 -5.85 11.32 -15.82
CA ASP A 475 -4.44 11.53 -16.17
C ASP A 475 -3.75 12.47 -15.17
N VAL A 476 -4.46 13.51 -14.69
CA VAL A 476 -3.98 14.36 -13.60
C VAL A 476 -3.79 13.55 -12.32
N MET A 477 -4.72 12.65 -11.99
CA MET A 477 -4.57 11.76 -10.84
C MET A 477 -3.38 10.81 -10.97
N ASN A 478 -3.13 10.26 -12.17
CA ASN A 478 -1.99 9.38 -12.42
C ASN A 478 -0.66 10.15 -12.27
N ILE A 479 -0.55 11.36 -12.83
CA ILE A 479 0.64 12.21 -12.68
C ILE A 479 0.86 12.56 -11.21
N ARG A 480 -0.20 12.93 -10.49
CA ARG A 480 -0.18 13.18 -9.05
C ARG A 480 0.36 11.98 -8.28
N GLU A 481 -0.19 10.79 -8.49
CA GLU A 481 0.26 9.57 -7.78
C GLU A 481 1.72 9.23 -8.09
N PHE A 482 2.14 9.42 -9.33
CA PHE A 482 3.53 9.20 -9.72
C PHE A 482 4.49 10.11 -8.95
N VAL A 483 4.19 11.41 -8.90
CA VAL A 483 4.98 12.41 -8.14
C VAL A 483 4.91 12.13 -6.64
N SER A 484 3.72 11.84 -6.10
CA SER A 484 3.50 11.70 -4.67
C SER A 484 4.22 10.52 -4.02
N SER A 485 4.37 9.39 -4.72
CA SER A 485 4.94 8.18 -4.13
C SER A 485 5.88 7.41 -5.05
N LYS A 486 5.48 7.15 -6.30
CA LYS A 486 6.23 6.23 -7.19
C LYS A 486 7.62 6.73 -7.53
N PHE A 487 7.78 8.02 -7.74
CA PHE A 487 9.09 8.63 -7.97
C PHE A 487 10.06 8.34 -6.81
N THR A 488 9.62 8.50 -5.56
CA THR A 488 10.46 8.22 -4.39
C THR A 488 10.73 6.73 -4.18
N GLU A 489 9.78 5.85 -4.52
CA GLU A 489 9.95 4.40 -4.42
C GLU A 489 11.03 3.92 -5.38
N ILE A 490 10.95 4.34 -6.65
CA ILE A 490 11.95 4.00 -7.68
C ILE A 490 13.34 4.54 -7.27
N TYR A 491 13.41 5.78 -6.82
CA TYR A 491 14.68 6.38 -6.39
C TYR A 491 15.31 5.61 -5.23
N ALA A 492 14.53 5.26 -4.21
CA ALA A 492 15.02 4.49 -3.07
C ALA A 492 15.46 3.07 -3.47
N GLN A 493 14.75 2.41 -4.39
CA GLN A 493 15.12 1.10 -4.92
C GLN A 493 16.45 1.14 -5.68
N ILE A 494 16.66 2.15 -6.53
CA ILE A 494 17.93 2.33 -7.24
C ILE A 494 19.08 2.53 -6.25
N LEU A 495 18.91 3.40 -5.24
CA LEU A 495 19.92 3.61 -4.21
C LEU A 495 20.25 2.32 -3.45
N PHE A 496 19.23 1.54 -3.08
CA PHE A 496 19.45 0.28 -2.40
C PHE A 496 20.29 -0.69 -3.26
N ILE A 497 19.99 -0.83 -4.55
CA ILE A 497 20.76 -1.68 -5.48
C ILE A 497 22.21 -1.19 -5.65
N VAL A 498 22.43 0.13 -5.64
CA VAL A 498 23.77 0.71 -5.86
C VAL A 498 24.68 0.57 -4.62
N PHE A 499 24.11 0.63 -3.42
CA PHE A 499 24.88 0.68 -2.18
C PHE A 499 24.95 -0.64 -1.40
N VAL A 500 24.01 -1.56 -1.61
CA VAL A 500 24.07 -2.95 -1.11
C VAL A 500 25.08 -3.74 -1.94
#